data_AF-A0A3M1SMZ8-F1
#
_entry.id   AF-A0A3M1SMZ8-F1
#
_cell.length_a   1.000
_cell.length_b   1.000
_cell.length_c   1.000
_cell.angle_alpha   90.00
_cell.angle_beta   90.00
_cell.angle_gamma   90.00
#
_symmetry.space_group_name_H-M   'P 1'
#
loop_
_entity.id
_entity.type
_entity.pdbx_description
1 polymer ?
#
loop_
_entity_poly.entity_id
_entity_poly.type
_entity_poly.pdbx_seq_one_letter_code
_entity_poly.pdbx_strand_id
1 'polypeptide(L)'
;MNTSRLISFAVLVALISCKGHIQNPENEVRNLRQTLIRAIETKDKTTLENLLADEFIHVHASGKVDDKNQRIQSFLSGEKTIDTAD
;
A
#
# COMPACT_ATOMS: atom_id res chain seq x y z
N MET A 1 -32.88 32.75 15.32
CA MET A 1 -31.78 32.08 16.03
C MET A 1 -30.95 31.33 14.99
N ASN A 2 -29.68 31.69 14.86
CA ASN A 2 -28.95 31.77 13.58
C ASN A 2 -28.36 30.44 13.09
N THR A 3 -28.77 30.02 11.89
CA THR A 3 -28.15 28.95 11.07
C THR A 3 -26.67 29.20 10.75
N SER A 4 -26.20 30.44 10.91
CA SER A 4 -24.82 30.87 10.67
C SER A 4 -23.78 30.26 11.62
N ARG A 5 -24.17 29.77 12.81
CA ARG A 5 -23.21 29.22 13.80
C ARG A 5 -22.84 27.76 13.56
N LEU A 6 -23.71 26.99 12.88
CA LEU A 6 -23.48 25.57 12.58
C LEU A 6 -22.52 25.38 11.39
N ILE A 7 -22.61 26.24 10.37
CA ILE A 7 -21.71 26.21 9.21
C ILE A 7 -20.27 26.57 9.64
N SER A 8 -20.12 27.46 10.62
CA SER A 8 -18.81 27.92 11.10
C SER A 8 -18.00 26.86 11.85
N PHE A 9 -18.63 25.80 12.37
CA PHE A 9 -17.92 24.74 13.12
C PHE A 9 -17.45 23.59 12.21
N ALA A 10 -18.18 23.32 11.11
CA ALA A 10 -17.82 22.25 10.17
C ALA A 10 -16.55 22.55 9.37
N VAL A 11 -16.29 23.83 9.06
CA VAL A 11 -15.09 24.24 8.31
C VAL A 11 -13.81 24.14 9.15
N LEU A 12 -13.90 24.33 10.48
CA LEU A 12 -12.74 24.30 11.37
C LEU A 12 -12.19 22.87 11.61
N VAL A 13 -13.04 21.84 11.52
CA VAL A 13 -12.61 20.44 11.70
C VAL A 13 -11.90 19.89 10.46
N ALA A 14 -12.22 20.40 9.26
CA ALA A 14 -11.61 19.92 8.01
C ALA A 14 -10.12 20.32 7.84
N LEU A 15 -9.69 21.41 8.49
CA LEU A 15 -8.31 21.92 8.35
C LEU A 15 -7.28 21.22 9.25
N ILE A 16 -7.72 20.43 10.24
CA ILE A 16 -6.81 19.75 11.19
C ILE A 16 -6.27 18.43 10.64
N SER A 17 -6.87 17.87 9.57
CA SER A 17 -6.47 16.55 9.07
C SER A 17 -5.27 16.54 8.11
N CYS A 18 -4.73 17.70 7.75
CA CYS A 18 -3.40 17.76 7.15
C CYS A 18 -2.33 17.60 8.24
N LYS A 19 -2.22 16.38 8.79
CA LYS A 19 -0.96 15.95 9.41
C LYS A 19 0.07 15.93 8.30
N GLY A 20 0.85 17.02 8.20
CA GLY A 20 2.09 17.06 7.46
C GLY A 20 2.97 15.95 8.00
N HIS A 21 2.96 14.82 7.30
CA HIS A 21 3.85 13.72 7.55
C HIS A 21 5.23 14.22 7.10
N ILE A 22 6.07 14.63 8.05
CA ILE A 22 7.52 14.64 7.80
C ILE A 22 7.89 13.17 7.71
N GLN A 23 7.72 12.61 6.53
CA GLN A 23 8.13 11.26 6.27
C GLN A 23 9.64 11.22 6.18
N ASN A 24 10.28 10.46 7.06
CA ASN A 24 11.59 9.92 6.77
C ASN A 24 11.36 8.87 5.66
N PRO A 25 11.92 9.05 4.44
CA PRO A 25 11.73 8.10 3.35
C PRO A 25 12.10 6.66 3.72
N GLU A 26 13.06 6.47 4.62
CA GLU A 26 13.44 5.14 5.13
C GLU A 26 12.29 4.47 5.90
N ASN A 27 11.57 5.24 6.70
CA ASN A 27 10.43 4.73 7.45
C ASN A 27 9.25 4.42 6.53
N GLU A 28 9.04 5.21 5.48
CA GLU A 28 8.03 4.91 4.46
C GLU A 28 8.31 3.59 3.76
N VAL A 29 9.55 3.40 3.28
CA VAL A 29 9.95 2.16 2.60
C VAL A 29 9.81 0.97 3.55
N ARG A 30 10.21 1.12 4.82
CA ARG A 30 10.07 0.06 5.83
C ARG A 30 8.60 -0.30 6.06
N ASN A 31 7.74 0.69 6.22
CA ASN A 31 6.31 0.49 6.42
C ASN A 31 5.68 -0.18 5.18
N LEU A 32 6.01 0.29 3.97
CA LEU A 32 5.57 -0.30 2.71
C LEU A 32 5.94 -1.79 2.63
N ARG A 33 7.20 -2.14 2.96
CA ARG A 33 7.67 -3.53 2.99
C ARG A 33 6.90 -4.38 4.00
N GLN A 34 6.66 -3.85 5.20
CA GLN A 34 5.88 -4.56 6.22
C GLN A 34 4.42 -4.76 5.79
N THR A 35 3.80 -3.77 5.16
CA THR A 35 2.44 -3.90 4.62
C THR A 35 2.39 -4.95 3.51
N LEU A 36 3.39 -4.97 2.61
CA LEU A 36 3.49 -5.99 1.56
C LEU A 36 3.59 -7.39 2.16
N ILE A 37 4.53 -7.63 3.08
CA ILE A 37 4.71 -8.96 3.71
C ILE A 37 3.42 -9.41 4.38
N ARG A 38 2.79 -8.54 5.18
CA ARG A 38 1.52 -8.85 5.85
C ARG A 38 0.42 -9.20 4.85
N ALA A 39 0.31 -8.43 3.77
CA ALA A 39 -0.69 -8.70 2.74
C ALA A 39 -0.47 -10.04 2.03
N ILE A 40 0.80 -10.45 1.83
CA ILE A 40 1.14 -11.78 1.31
C ILE A 40 0.74 -12.87 2.31
N GLU A 41 1.14 -12.74 3.58
CA GLU A 41 0.83 -13.71 4.65
C GLU A 41 -0.68 -13.90 4.86
N THR A 42 -1.45 -12.82 4.81
CA THR A 42 -2.91 -12.85 4.99
C THR A 42 -3.69 -13.04 3.69
N LYS A 43 -3.00 -13.22 2.54
CA LYS A 43 -3.60 -13.32 1.21
C LYS A 43 -4.57 -12.17 0.88
N ASP A 44 -4.25 -10.96 1.35
CA ASP A 44 -5.06 -9.77 1.14
C ASP A 44 -4.84 -9.20 -0.27
N LYS A 45 -5.58 -9.76 -1.23
CA LYS A 45 -5.51 -9.38 -2.64
C LYS A 45 -5.72 -7.88 -2.86
N THR A 46 -6.67 -7.26 -2.18
CA THR A 46 -7.00 -5.84 -2.37
C THR A 46 -5.81 -4.96 -2.00
N THR A 47 -5.15 -5.25 -0.88
CA THR A 47 -3.96 -4.52 -0.47
C THR A 47 -2.82 -4.73 -1.48
N LEU A 48 -2.62 -5.95 -1.98
CA LEU A 48 -1.60 -6.21 -3.01
C LEU A 48 -1.86 -5.44 -4.32
N GLU A 49 -3.12 -5.36 -4.76
CA GLU A 49 -3.51 -4.60 -5.95
C GLU A 49 -3.28 -3.09 -5.79
N ASN A 50 -3.47 -2.55 -4.59
CA ASN A 50 -3.26 -1.13 -4.29
C ASN A 50 -1.79 -0.77 -4.05
N LEU A 51 -0.98 -1.72 -3.57
CA LEU A 51 0.44 -1.49 -3.30
C LEU A 51 1.29 -1.50 -4.56
N LEU A 52 0.96 -2.37 -5.52
CA LEU A 52 1.73 -2.49 -6.76
C LEU A 52 1.22 -1.51 -7.82
N ALA A 53 2.12 -0.74 -8.42
CA ALA A 53 1.80 0.14 -9.54
C ALA A 53 1.25 -0.65 -10.74
N ASP A 54 0.44 -0.02 -11.58
CA ASP A 54 -0.19 -0.69 -12.72
C ASP A 54 0.85 -1.21 -13.74
N GLU A 55 1.97 -0.51 -13.91
CA GLU A 55 3.10 -0.94 -14.74
C GLU A 55 4.12 -1.82 -14.00
N PHE A 56 3.76 -2.40 -12.86
CA PHE A 56 4.68 -3.24 -12.08
C PHE A 56 5.13 -4.47 -12.88
N ILE A 57 6.44 -4.72 -12.85
CA ILE A 57 7.10 -5.88 -13.45
C ILE A 57 8.03 -6.55 -12.44
N HIS A 58 8.00 -7.88 -12.38
CA HIS A 58 9.00 -8.69 -11.69
C HIS A 58 9.80 -9.52 -12.68
N VAL A 59 11.13 -9.41 -12.62
CA VAL A 59 12.05 -10.21 -13.43
C VAL A 59 12.72 -11.25 -12.54
N HIS A 60 12.54 -12.52 -12.90
CA HIS A 60 13.16 -13.65 -12.22
C HIS A 60 14.64 -13.78 -12.60
N ALA A 61 15.44 -14.48 -11.78
CA ALA A 61 16.84 -14.77 -12.09
C ALA A 61 17.02 -15.55 -13.42
N SER A 62 15.99 -16.27 -13.86
CA SER A 62 15.96 -16.98 -15.15
C SER A 62 15.70 -16.07 -16.35
N GLY A 63 15.37 -14.80 -16.14
CA GLY A 63 14.90 -13.88 -17.19
C GLY A 63 13.40 -13.98 -17.50
N LYS A 64 12.64 -14.86 -16.82
CA LYS A 64 11.17 -14.84 -16.88
C LYS A 64 10.66 -13.50 -16.36
N VAL A 65 9.67 -12.94 -17.04
CA VAL A 65 9.02 -11.68 -16.67
C VAL A 65 7.59 -11.98 -16.23
N ASP A 66 7.22 -11.53 -15.04
CA ASP A 66 5.85 -11.54 -14.54
C ASP A 66 5.32 -10.10 -14.45
N ASP A 67 4.09 -9.88 -14.93
CA ASP A 67 3.36 -8.64 -14.71
C ASP A 67 2.74 -8.56 -13.28
N LYS A 68 2.11 -7.43 -12.95
CA LYS A 68 1.39 -7.21 -11.68
C LYS A 68 0.45 -8.37 -11.33
N ASN A 69 -0.38 -8.81 -12.26
CA ASN A 69 -1.40 -9.83 -11.99
C ASN A 69 -0.74 -11.19 -11.74
N GLN A 70 0.23 -11.57 -12.58
CA GLN A 70 0.99 -12.80 -12.41
C GLN A 70 1.73 -12.82 -11.08
N ARG A 71 2.33 -11.69 -10.69
CA ARG A 71 3.01 -11.56 -9.39
C ARG A 71 2.03 -11.70 -8.23
N ILE A 72 0.88 -11.03 -8.26
CA ILE A 72 -0.14 -11.18 -7.21
C ILE A 72 -0.60 -12.64 -7.11
N GLN A 73 -0.81 -13.33 -8.24
CA GLN A 73 -1.16 -14.75 -8.19
C GLN A 73 -0.08 -15.62 -7.55
N SER A 74 1.21 -15.33 -7.78
CA SER A 74 2.31 -16.05 -7.09
C SER A 74 2.26 -15.86 -5.57
N PHE A 75 1.91 -14.67 -5.08
CA PHE A 75 1.74 -14.42 -3.66
C PHE A 75 0.53 -15.18 -3.08
N LEU A 76 -0.60 -15.18 -3.77
CA LEU A 76 -1.83 -15.83 -3.30
C LEU A 76 -1.76 -17.37 -3.35
N SER A 77 -0.98 -17.92 -4.29
CA SER A 77 -0.72 -19.36 -4.39
C SER A 77 0.17 -19.88 -3.24
N GLY A 78 0.91 -18.99 -2.58
CA GLY A 78 1.87 -19.34 -1.53
C GLY A 78 3.23 -19.80 -2.09
N GLU A 79 3.55 -19.44 -3.33
CA GLU A 79 4.88 -19.63 -3.88
C GLU A 79 5.93 -18.92 -3.00
N LYS A 80 7.09 -19.56 -2.78
CA LYS A 80 8.20 -18.91 -2.07
C LYS A 80 8.80 -17.85 -2.99
N THR A 81 8.75 -16.59 -2.57
CA THR A 81 9.26 -15.46 -3.35
C THR A 81 10.37 -14.73 -2.59
N ILE A 82 11.09 -13.83 -3.27
CA ILE A 82 12.09 -12.96 -2.63
C ILE A 82 11.51 -12.06 -1.53
N ASP A 83 10.19 -11.85 -1.52
CA ASP A 83 9.50 -11.00 -0.55
C ASP A 83 9.17 -11.75 0.75
N THR A 84 9.17 -13.08 0.69
CA THR A 84 8.83 -13.99 1.80
C THR A 84 9.93 -15.00 2.11
N ALA A 85 11.10 -14.87 1.47
CA ALA A 85 12.28 -15.66 1.77
C ALA A 85 13.10 -14.96 2.86
N ASP A 86 13.41 -15.71 3.94
CA ASP A 86 14.34 -15.30 5.00
C ASP A 86 15.73 -14.95 4.48
#